data_AF-A0A3D5AGS9-F1
#
_entry.id   AF-A0A3D5AGS9-F1
#
_cell.length_a   1.000
_cell.length_b   1.000
_cell.length_c   1.000
_cell.angle_alpha   90.00
_cell.angle_beta   90.00
_cell.angle_gamma   90.00
#
_symmetry.space_group_name_H-M   'P 1'
#
loop_
_entity.id
_entity.type
_entity.pdbx_description
1 polymer ?
#
loop_
_entity_poly.entity_id
_entity_poly.type
_entity_poly.pdbx_seq_one_letter_code
_entity_poly.pdbx_strand_id
1 'polypeptide(L)'
;DWAAQSIKDTWERLAIGLFFKYFFKPMYSDYTWSGRAISLVMRFILIIYKLIRLILWTGWYLLLVLFWLTVLPVAIFFIFF
;
A
#
# COMPACT_ATOMS: atom_id res chain seq x y z
N ASP A 1 20.13 4.23 14.19
CA ASP A 1 18.91 5.04 14.02
C ASP A 1 17.73 4.21 13.56
N TRP A 2 16.77 3.97 14.46
CA TRP A 2 15.57 3.16 14.22
C TRP A 2 14.72 3.67 13.05
N ALA A 3 14.58 5.00 12.92
CA ALA A 3 13.82 5.62 11.84
C ALA A 3 14.39 5.30 10.44
N ALA A 4 15.71 5.24 10.30
CA ALA A 4 16.35 4.91 9.02
C ALA A 4 16.11 3.43 8.63
N GLN A 5 16.08 2.53 9.60
CA GLN A 5 15.78 1.10 9.37
C GLN A 5 14.31 0.92 8.97
N SER A 6 13.37 1.60 9.64
CA SER A 6 11.94 1.52 9.31
C SER A 6 11.62 2.02 7.90
N ILE A 7 12.30 3.07 7.44
CA ILE A 7 12.15 3.57 6.06
C ILE A 7 12.66 2.54 5.06
N LYS A 8 13.83 1.94 5.33
CA LYS A 8 14.44 0.94 4.46
C LYS A 8 13.58 -0.33 4.34
N ASP A 9 13.06 -0.82 5.46
CA ASP A 9 12.17 -1.98 5.51
C ASP A 9 10.86 -1.73 4.76
N THR A 10 10.32 -0.51 4.88
CA THR A 10 9.10 -0.10 4.17
C THR A 10 9.32 -0.03 2.66
N TRP A 11 10.50 0.46 2.24
CA TRP A 11 10.88 0.56 0.83
C TRP A 11 11.05 -0.81 0.18
N GLU A 12 11.63 -1.78 0.91
CA GLU A 12 11.75 -3.17 0.48
C GLU A 12 10.38 -3.87 0.45
N ARG A 13 9.53 -3.66 1.46
CA ARG A 13 8.16 -4.24 1.51
C ARG A 13 7.27 -3.75 0.38
N LEU A 14 7.38 -2.48 -0.01
CA LEU A 14 6.63 -1.92 -1.14
C LEU A 14 7.24 -2.32 -2.48
N ALA A 15 8.45 -2.91 -2.48
CA ALA A 15 9.18 -3.37 -3.66
C ALA A 15 9.25 -2.30 -4.77
N ILE A 16 9.30 -1.02 -4.40
CA ILE A 16 9.19 0.11 -5.34
C ILE A 16 10.34 0.09 -6.34
N GLY A 17 11.58 -0.13 -5.85
CA GLY A 17 12.75 -0.26 -6.72
C GLY A 17 12.66 -1.45 -7.68
N LEU A 18 12.11 -2.57 -7.22
CA LEU A 18 11.86 -3.74 -8.07
C LEU A 18 10.77 -3.42 -9.11
N PHE A 19 9.74 -2.69 -8.72
CA PHE A 19 8.65 -2.32 -9.60
C PHE A 19 9.14 -1.46 -10.78
N PHE A 20 9.96 -0.44 -10.51
CA PHE A 20 10.59 0.37 -11.55
C PHE A 20 11.53 -0.44 -12.44
N LYS A 21 12.38 -1.29 -11.86
CA LYS A 21 13.34 -2.12 -12.62
C LYS A 21 12.65 -3.09 -13.59
N TYR A 22 11.52 -3.63 -13.18
CA TYR A 22 10.79 -4.61 -13.98
C TYR A 22 9.66 -4.00 -14.79
N PHE A 23 9.38 -2.69 -14.68
CA PHE A 23 8.19 -2.05 -15.29
C PHE A 23 8.03 -2.38 -16.77
N PHE A 24 9.12 -2.39 -17.52
CA PHE A 24 9.15 -2.68 -18.96
C PHE A 24 9.48 -4.14 -19.32
N LYS A 25 9.67 -5.04 -18.33
CA LYS A 25 9.87 -6.47 -18.62
C LYS A 25 8.52 -7.15 -18.91
N PRO A 26 8.38 -7.87 -20.04
CA PRO A 26 7.15 -8.60 -20.36
C PRO A 26 6.87 -9.68 -19.30
N MET A 27 5.59 -9.87 -18.97
CA MET A 27 5.16 -10.74 -17.86
C MET A 27 5.05 -12.21 -18.29
N TYR A 28 4.72 -12.46 -19.57
CA TYR A 28 4.45 -13.80 -20.11
C TYR A 28 5.59 -14.36 -20.97
N SER A 29 6.81 -13.80 -20.86
CA SER A 29 7.96 -14.13 -21.73
C SER A 29 7.67 -14.01 -23.24
N ASP A 30 6.58 -13.34 -23.60
CA ASP A 30 6.22 -13.00 -24.97
C ASP A 30 6.84 -11.64 -25.32
N TYR A 31 7.75 -11.64 -26.29
CA TYR A 31 8.50 -10.46 -26.72
C TYR A 31 7.85 -9.75 -27.92
N THR A 32 6.69 -10.21 -28.39
CA THR A 32 5.91 -9.51 -29.40
C THR A 32 5.47 -8.13 -28.90
N TRP A 33 5.29 -7.18 -29.83
CA TRP A 33 4.86 -5.82 -29.50
C TRP A 33 3.49 -5.79 -28.81
N SER A 34 2.58 -6.68 -29.24
CA SER A 34 1.27 -6.89 -28.60
C SER A 34 1.41 -7.45 -27.18
N GLY A 35 2.23 -8.48 -26.98
CA GLY A 35 2.47 -9.08 -25.66
C GLY A 35 3.09 -8.10 -24.64
N ARG A 36 3.97 -7.21 -25.11
CA ARG A 36 4.55 -6.13 -24.27
C ARG A 36 3.52 -5.09 -23.87
N ALA A 37 2.65 -4.66 -24.79
CA ALA A 37 1.58 -3.70 -24.50
C ALA A 37 0.60 -4.23 -23.45
N ILE A 38 0.15 -5.49 -23.61
CA ILE A 38 -0.75 -6.15 -22.66
C ILE A 38 -0.07 -6.29 -21.28
N SER A 39 1.21 -6.64 -21.25
CA SER A 39 1.98 -6.74 -19.99
C SER A 39 2.05 -5.41 -19.23
N LEU A 40 2.17 -4.29 -19.93
CA LEU A 40 2.17 -2.96 -19.32
C LEU A 40 0.81 -2.61 -18.72
N VAL A 41 -0.28 -2.84 -19.46
CA VAL A 41 -1.65 -2.60 -18.96
C VAL A 41 -1.93 -3.45 -17.74
N MET A 42 -1.56 -4.73 -17.76
CA MET A 42 -1.82 -5.62 -16.62
C MET A 42 -1.02 -5.23 -15.38
N ARG A 43 0.24 -4.78 -15.54
CA ARG A 43 1.02 -4.19 -14.44
C ARG A 43 0.36 -2.94 -13.88
N PHE A 44 -0.19 -2.07 -14.72
CA PHE A 44 -0.90 -0.87 -14.28
C PHE A 44 -2.13 -1.23 -13.43
N ILE A 45 -2.93 -2.21 -13.87
CA ILE A 45 -4.07 -2.73 -13.10
C ILE A 45 -3.61 -3.30 -11.75
N LEU A 46 -2.52 -4.07 -11.73
CA LEU A 46 -1.96 -4.63 -10.49
C LEU A 46 -1.50 -3.55 -9.50
N ILE A 47 -0.92 -2.43 -9.98
CA ILE A 47 -0.60 -1.28 -9.12
C ILE A 47 -1.87 -0.69 -8.54
N ILE A 48 -2.87 -0.42 -9.37
CA ILE A 48 -4.14 0.19 -8.93
C ILE A 48 -4.76 -0.68 -7.84
N TYR A 49 -4.83 -1.99 -8.05
CA TYR A 49 -5.33 -2.92 -7.04
C TYR A 49 -4.53 -2.86 -5.73
N LYS A 50 -3.19 -2.84 -5.81
CA LYS A 50 -2.33 -2.69 -4.62
C LYS A 50 -2.54 -1.36 -3.90
N LEU A 51 -2.72 -0.27 -4.64
CA LEU A 51 -3.00 1.06 -4.07
C LEU A 51 -4.36 1.10 -3.38
N ILE A 52 -5.40 0.55 -3.99
CA ILE A 52 -6.74 0.44 -3.37
C ILE A 52 -6.64 -0.37 -2.08
N ARG A 53 -5.96 -1.52 -2.11
CA ARG A 53 -5.75 -2.35 -0.92
C ARG A 53 -5.01 -1.59 0.18
N LEU A 54 -3.98 -0.82 -0.17
CA LEU A 54 -3.25 0.03 0.77
C LEU A 54 -4.17 1.08 1.39
N ILE A 55 -4.95 1.80 0.58
CA ILE A 55 -5.88 2.84 1.05
C ILE A 55 -6.93 2.24 2.00
N LEU A 56 -7.53 1.11 1.64
CA LEU A 56 -8.51 0.42 2.49
C LEU A 56 -7.88 0.00 3.83
N TRP A 57 -6.67 -0.55 3.78
CA TRP A 57 -5.96 -0.98 4.98
C TRP A 57 -5.60 0.21 5.87
N THR A 58 -4.98 1.26 5.31
CA THR A 58 -4.66 2.49 6.05
C THR A 58 -5.91 3.16 6.61
N GLY A 59 -7.00 3.22 5.84
CA GLY A 59 -8.29 3.76 6.28
C GLY A 59 -8.85 2.99 7.47
N TRP A 60 -8.79 1.65 7.43
CA TRP A 60 -9.22 0.81 8.55
C TRP A 60 -8.43 1.09 9.84
N TYR A 61 -7.10 1.18 9.76
CA TYR A 61 -6.29 1.53 10.93
C TYR A 61 -6.55 2.95 11.42
N LEU A 62 -6.76 3.91 10.53
CA LEU A 62 -7.15 5.27 10.90
C LEU A 62 -8.47 5.29 11.68
N LEU A 63 -9.47 4.53 11.23
CA LEU A 63 -10.75 4.41 11.95
C LEU A 63 -10.56 3.81 13.34
N LEU A 64 -9.72 2.78 13.49
CA LEU A 64 -9.41 2.20 14.81
C LEU A 64 -8.73 3.21 15.73
N VAL A 65 -7.79 4.02 15.21
CA VAL A 65 -7.13 5.08 15.97
C VAL A 65 -8.13 6.16 16.39
N LEU A 66 -8.99 6.62 15.48
CA LEU A 66 -10.03 7.59 15.78
C LEU A 66 -11.04 7.06 16.80
N PHE A 67 -11.44 5.80 16.66
CA PHE A 67 -12.30 5.12 17.64
C PHE A 67 -11.63 5.10 19.01
N TRP A 68 -10.37 4.67 19.10
CA TRP A 68 -9.64 4.68 20.36
C TRP A 68 -9.53 6.08 20.97
N LEU A 69 -9.21 7.08 20.15
CA LEU A 69 -9.02 8.46 20.58
C LEU A 69 -10.32 9.14 20.99
N THR A 70 -11.49 8.71 20.48
CA THR A 70 -12.79 9.29 20.81
C THR A 70 -13.52 8.54 21.92
N VAL A 71 -13.45 7.21 21.93
CA VAL A 71 -14.13 6.37 22.91
C VAL A 71 -13.57 6.55 24.30
N LEU A 72 -12.25 6.69 24.46
CA LEU A 72 -11.64 6.92 25.78
C LEU A 72 -12.11 8.23 26.43
N PRO A 73 -12.00 9.41 25.79
CA PRO A 73 -12.49 10.66 26.37
C PRO A 73 -14.00 10.65 26.61
N VAL A 74 -14.78 10.08 25.70
CA VAL A 74 -16.25 9.98 25.85
C VAL A 74 -16.61 9.09 27.04
N ALA A 75 -15.96 7.92 27.18
CA ALA A 75 -16.19 7.04 28.32
C ALA A 75 -15.80 7.70 29.65
N ILE A 76 -14.67 8.42 29.69
CA ILE A 76 -14.26 9.20 30.86
C ILE A 76 -15.32 10.26 31.18
N PHE A 77 -15.78 11.01 30.18
CA PHE A 77 -16.82 12.03 30.39
C PHE A 77 -18.08 11.44 31.04
N PHE A 78 -18.60 10.31 30.54
CA PHE A 78 -19.77 9.63 31.10
C PHE A 78 -19.56 9.02 32.49
N ILE A 79 -18.31 8.74 32.89
CA ILE A 79 -18.02 8.17 34.21
C ILE A 79 -17.93 9.28 35.27
N PHE A 80 -17.43 10.45 34.90
CA PHE A 80 -17.20 11.56 35.84
C PHE A 80 -18.33 12.60 35.90
N PHE A 81 -19.21 12.64 34.90
CA PHE A 81 -20.41 13.48 34.85
C PHE A 81 -21.67 12.63 34.66
#